data_AF-A0A936DQK5-F1
#
_entry.id   AF-A0A936DQK5-F1
#
_cell.length_a   1.000
_cell.length_b   1.000
_cell.length_c   1.000
_cell.angle_alpha   90.00
_cell.angle_beta   90.00
_cell.angle_gamma   90.00
#
_symmetry.space_group_name_H-M   'P 1'
#
loop_
_entity.id
_entity.type
_entity.pdbx_description
1 polymer ?
#
loop_
_entity_poly.entity_id
_entity_poly.type
_entity_poly.pdbx_seq_one_letter_code
_entity_poly.pdbx_strand_id
1 'polypeptide(L)'
;MTQTAALPRDPLELPALTGLRGLAALLVFGFHLHHLVAPMPVFARGFLGVDVFFVLSGFLLAWLAGQTSAVDWRGFYRRRALRILPALYAQMLVLGVLVGAAGLTWIFPWPGWSDYANQFSLAFHVGGTPLQPLVGPWWSIPVELGFYVLFPLLWWGLRRSMLTTILVVLAMVLAYRGWLLLHDGTSPWLSAWLSLLPGRLEQFLFGMVAAVALLNGIGQTPGRRLPIAAVGLLLCAGCWPGRSCRRPR
;
A
#
# COMPACT_ATOMS: atom_id res chain seq x y z
N MET A 1 -16.61 34.10 -13.13
CA MET A 1 -17.22 33.24 -12.10
C MET A 1 -16.95 31.79 -12.49
N THR A 2 -15.81 31.25 -12.08
CA THR A 2 -15.45 29.84 -12.33
C THR A 2 -16.24 28.99 -11.33
N GLN A 3 -17.27 28.33 -11.82
CA GLN A 3 -18.09 27.38 -11.07
C GLN A 3 -17.17 26.24 -10.61
N THR A 4 -16.79 26.21 -9.34
CA THR A 4 -15.99 25.12 -8.77
C THR A 4 -16.89 23.89 -8.74
N ALA A 5 -16.78 23.01 -9.74
CA ALA A 5 -17.52 21.76 -9.79
C ALA A 5 -17.25 20.98 -8.49
N ALA A 6 -18.29 20.72 -7.71
CA ALA A 6 -18.20 19.86 -6.54
C ALA A 6 -17.69 18.49 -7.02
N LEU A 7 -16.69 17.93 -6.33
CA LEU A 7 -16.17 16.62 -6.71
C LEU A 7 -17.31 15.59 -6.65
N PRO A 8 -17.48 14.76 -7.70
CA PRO A 8 -18.57 13.82 -7.78
C PRO A 8 -18.58 12.84 -6.60
N ARG A 9 -19.80 12.39 -6.26
CA ARG A 9 -20.05 11.59 -5.06
C ARG A 9 -19.60 10.14 -5.22
N ASP A 10 -19.64 9.62 -6.44
CA ASP A 10 -19.18 8.28 -6.77
C ASP A 10 -17.68 8.28 -7.14
N PRO A 11 -16.83 7.46 -6.48
CA PRO A 11 -15.46 7.23 -6.92
C PRO A 11 -15.31 6.81 -8.38
N LEU A 12 -16.32 6.14 -8.96
CA LEU A 12 -16.32 5.77 -10.38
C LEU A 12 -16.43 6.99 -11.32
N GLU A 13 -16.94 8.12 -10.82
CA GLU A 13 -17.05 9.39 -11.55
C GLU A 13 -15.82 10.29 -11.39
N LEU A 14 -14.73 9.78 -10.81
CA LEU A 14 -13.43 10.44 -10.78
C LEU A 14 -12.45 9.75 -11.75
N PRO A 15 -12.59 9.91 -13.08
CA PRO A 15 -11.69 9.32 -14.09
C PRO A 15 -10.21 9.56 -13.80
N ALA A 16 -9.88 10.70 -13.19
CA ALA A 16 -8.51 11.04 -12.81
C ALA A 16 -7.91 10.04 -11.81
N LEU A 17 -8.69 9.55 -10.83
CA LEU A 17 -8.21 8.57 -9.86
C LEU A 17 -8.06 7.19 -10.50
N THR A 18 -8.98 6.80 -11.37
CA THR A 18 -8.87 5.55 -12.14
C THR A 18 -7.66 5.59 -13.08
N GLY A 19 -7.42 6.71 -13.76
CA GLY A 19 -6.23 6.93 -14.59
C GLY A 19 -4.94 6.84 -13.78
N LEU A 20 -4.89 7.43 -12.58
CA LEU A 20 -3.72 7.35 -11.70
C LEU A 20 -3.46 5.91 -11.22
N ARG A 21 -4.51 5.13 -10.93
CA ARG A 21 -4.38 3.69 -10.62
C ARG A 21 -3.83 2.92 -11.82
N GLY A 22 -4.30 3.22 -13.03
CA GLY A 22 -3.80 2.62 -14.27
C GLY A 22 -2.32 2.90 -14.47
N LEU A 23 -1.89 4.16 -14.30
CA LEU A 23 -0.47 4.53 -14.37
C LEU A 23 0.36 3.82 -13.30
N ALA A 24 -0.13 3.76 -12.05
CA ALA A 24 0.53 3.03 -10.98
C ALA A 24 0.68 1.54 -11.30
N ALA A 25 -0.33 0.90 -11.90
CA ALA A 25 -0.25 -0.48 -12.36
C ALA A 25 0.83 -0.67 -13.43
N LEU A 26 0.91 0.25 -14.41
CA LEU A 26 1.93 0.20 -15.46
C LEU A 26 3.34 0.38 -14.92
N LEU A 27 3.53 1.23 -13.91
CA LEU A 27 4.82 1.38 -13.22
C LEU A 27 5.25 0.09 -12.53
N VAL A 28 4.34 -0.56 -11.80
CA VAL A 28 4.62 -1.84 -11.13
C VAL A 28 4.89 -2.94 -12.15
N PHE A 29 4.12 -3.00 -13.23
CA PHE A 29 4.33 -3.95 -14.31
C PHE A 29 5.71 -3.76 -14.97
N GLY A 30 6.05 -2.52 -15.32
CA GLY A 30 7.37 -2.18 -15.87
C GLY A 30 8.52 -2.50 -14.92
N PHE A 31 8.34 -2.34 -13.60
CA PHE A 31 9.31 -2.74 -12.59
C PHE A 31 9.58 -4.26 -12.61
N HIS A 32 8.53 -5.07 -12.81
CA HIS A 32 8.71 -6.52 -12.93
C HIS A 32 9.40 -6.88 -14.26
N LEU A 33 9.05 -6.22 -15.37
CA LEU A 33 9.75 -6.41 -16.65
C LEU A 33 11.23 -6.03 -16.58
N HIS A 34 11.56 -4.96 -15.85
CA HIS A 34 12.94 -4.53 -15.59
C HIS A 34 13.78 -5.64 -14.95
N HIS A 35 13.19 -6.42 -14.02
CA HIS A 35 13.87 -7.51 -13.33
C HIS A 35 13.82 -8.86 -14.07
N LEU A 36 12.75 -9.11 -14.84
CA LEU A 36 12.52 -10.40 -15.51
C LEU A 36 13.14 -10.49 -16.90
N VAL A 37 13.15 -9.41 -17.67
CA VAL A 37 13.53 -9.42 -19.10
C VAL A 37 14.88 -8.76 -19.31
N ALA A 38 14.98 -7.48 -18.99
CA ALA A 38 16.20 -6.69 -19.15
C ALA A 38 16.16 -5.41 -18.31
N PRO A 39 17.30 -4.91 -17.82
CA PRO A 39 17.34 -3.65 -17.09
C PRO A 39 16.81 -2.48 -17.93
N MET A 40 15.66 -1.95 -17.54
CA MET A 40 15.04 -0.75 -18.13
C MET A 40 15.14 0.42 -17.12
N PRO A 41 16.07 1.38 -17.27
CA PRO A 41 16.32 2.41 -16.26
C PRO A 41 15.08 3.23 -15.89
N VAL A 42 14.18 3.48 -16.84
CA VAL A 42 12.91 4.19 -16.63
C VAL A 42 12.01 3.52 -15.58
N PHE A 43 12.09 2.20 -15.45
CA PHE A 43 11.28 1.41 -14.52
C PHE A 43 12.02 0.98 -13.25
N ALA A 44 13.27 1.43 -13.05
CA ALA A 44 14.06 1.07 -11.86
C ALA A 44 13.38 1.44 -10.52
N ARG A 45 12.48 2.43 -10.55
CA ARG A 45 11.68 2.88 -9.40
C ARG A 45 10.18 2.60 -9.56
N GLY A 46 9.79 1.72 -10.48
CA GLY A 46 8.38 1.42 -10.74
C GLY A 46 7.64 0.78 -9.56
N PHE A 47 8.36 0.23 -8.58
CA PHE A 47 7.78 -0.22 -7.29
C PHE A 47 7.04 0.88 -6.53
N LEU A 48 7.36 2.16 -6.76
CA LEU A 48 6.65 3.31 -6.18
C LEU A 48 5.17 3.35 -6.60
N GLY A 49 4.78 2.64 -7.67
CA GLY A 49 3.37 2.48 -8.01
C GLY A 49 2.55 1.85 -6.88
N VAL A 50 3.15 0.97 -6.06
CA VAL A 50 2.47 0.39 -4.88
C VAL A 50 2.17 1.46 -3.83
N ASP A 51 3.10 2.40 -3.60
CA ASP A 51 2.88 3.53 -2.68
C ASP A 51 1.71 4.39 -3.15
N VAL A 52 1.58 4.63 -4.46
CA VAL A 52 0.44 5.34 -5.04
C VAL A 52 -0.87 4.59 -4.77
N PHE A 53 -0.89 3.25 -4.90
CA PHE A 53 -2.08 2.47 -4.56
C PHE A 53 -2.48 2.60 -3.08
N PHE A 54 -1.51 2.64 -2.17
CA PHE A 54 -1.77 2.79 -0.74
C PHE A 54 -2.34 4.18 -0.41
N VAL A 55 -1.74 5.24 -0.95
CA VAL A 55 -2.25 6.62 -0.82
C VAL A 55 -3.67 6.71 -1.39
N LEU A 56 -3.90 6.19 -2.60
CA LEU A 56 -5.21 6.23 -3.25
C LEU A 56 -6.27 5.44 -2.48
N SER A 57 -5.88 4.34 -1.85
CA SER A 57 -6.79 3.54 -1.02
C SER A 57 -7.23 4.32 0.21
N GLY A 58 -6.31 4.98 0.91
CA GLY A 58 -6.63 5.84 2.06
C GLY A 58 -7.52 7.01 1.66
N PHE A 59 -7.19 7.67 0.55
CA PHE A 59 -7.97 8.78 0.01
C PHE A 59 -9.41 8.37 -0.28
N LEU A 60 -9.60 7.34 -1.09
CA LEU A 60 -10.94 6.91 -1.51
C LEU A 60 -11.80 6.43 -0.34
N LEU A 61 -11.21 5.73 0.62
CA LEU A 61 -11.93 5.27 1.79
C LEU A 61 -12.40 6.42 2.68
N ALA A 62 -11.50 7.35 2.99
CA ALA A 62 -11.84 8.54 3.78
C ALA A 62 -12.83 9.47 3.05
N TRP A 63 -12.65 9.66 1.74
CA TRP A 63 -13.56 10.46 0.90
C TRP A 63 -14.98 9.89 0.91
N LEU A 64 -15.12 8.59 0.67
CA LEU A 64 -16.41 7.89 0.75
C LEU A 64 -17.02 7.99 2.15
N ALA A 65 -16.25 7.68 3.19
CA ALA A 65 -16.74 7.70 4.57
C ALA A 65 -17.24 9.08 4.99
N GLY A 66 -16.57 10.15 4.54
CA GLY A 66 -16.96 11.54 4.81
C GLY A 66 -18.20 12.02 4.07
N GLN A 67 -18.61 11.33 3.00
CA GLN A 67 -19.82 11.63 2.26
C GLN A 67 -21.06 10.88 2.79
N THR A 68 -20.88 9.86 3.62
CA THR A 68 -21.99 9.13 4.24
C THR A 68 -22.32 9.72 5.61
N SER A 69 -23.60 9.75 5.98
CA SER A 69 -24.03 10.12 7.34
C SER A 69 -23.60 9.09 8.39
N ALA A 70 -23.66 7.80 8.04
CA ALA A 70 -23.21 6.70 8.87
C ALA A 70 -22.56 5.61 8.01
N VAL A 71 -21.40 5.13 8.46
CA VAL A 71 -20.66 4.07 7.75
C VAL A 71 -21.12 2.70 8.27
N ASP A 72 -21.67 1.87 7.38
CA ASP A 72 -21.90 0.45 7.65
C ASP A 72 -20.56 -0.32 7.61
N TRP A 73 -19.95 -0.49 8.79
CA TRP A 73 -18.69 -1.21 8.94
C TRP A 73 -18.80 -2.69 8.56
N ARG A 74 -19.92 -3.35 8.87
CA ARG A 74 -20.11 -4.78 8.55
C ARG A 74 -20.19 -4.98 7.04
N GLY A 75 -21.00 -4.19 6.35
CA GLY A 75 -21.05 -4.21 4.89
C GLY A 75 -19.75 -3.75 4.24
N PHE A 76 -19.03 -2.80 4.85
CA PHE A 76 -17.70 -2.41 4.40
C PHE A 76 -16.74 -3.61 4.37
N TYR A 77 -16.58 -4.31 5.49
CA TYR A 77 -15.71 -5.49 5.55
C TYR A 77 -16.15 -6.58 4.59
N ARG A 78 -17.47 -6.86 4.51
CA ARG A 78 -18.01 -7.86 3.57
C ARG A 78 -17.67 -7.55 2.12
N ARG A 79 -17.88 -6.31 1.67
CA ARG A 79 -17.59 -5.90 0.28
C ARG A 79 -16.09 -6.00 -0.04
N ARG A 80 -15.22 -5.69 0.92
CA ARG A 80 -13.75 -5.76 0.72
C ARG A 80 -13.25 -7.21 0.72
N ALA A 81 -13.76 -8.03 1.64
CA ALA A 81 -13.48 -9.46 1.69
C ALA A 81 -13.88 -10.16 0.38
N LEU A 82 -15.11 -9.94 -0.10
CA LEU A 82 -15.60 -10.53 -1.35
C LEU A 82 -14.89 -10.00 -2.60
N ARG A 83 -14.25 -8.83 -2.52
CA ARG A 83 -13.46 -8.26 -3.62
C ARG A 83 -12.07 -8.91 -3.75
N ILE A 84 -11.42 -9.26 -2.63
CA ILE A 84 -10.00 -9.64 -2.62
C ILE A 84 -9.81 -11.13 -2.38
N LEU A 85 -10.47 -11.68 -1.37
CA LEU A 85 -10.22 -13.06 -0.91
C LEU A 85 -10.51 -14.12 -1.98
N PRO A 86 -11.61 -14.06 -2.76
CA PRO A 86 -11.88 -15.08 -3.76
C PRO A 86 -10.79 -15.19 -4.83
N ALA A 87 -10.36 -14.05 -5.38
CA ALA A 87 -9.31 -14.02 -6.40
C ALA A 87 -7.96 -14.46 -5.84
N LEU A 88 -7.63 -14.02 -4.62
CA LEU A 88 -6.41 -14.40 -3.93
C LEU A 88 -6.36 -15.92 -3.70
N TYR A 89 -7.37 -16.50 -3.05
CA TYR A 89 -7.36 -17.93 -2.75
C TYR A 89 -7.45 -18.79 -4.01
N ALA A 90 -8.20 -18.37 -5.03
CA ALA A 90 -8.21 -19.06 -6.32
C ALA A 90 -6.80 -19.09 -6.95
N GLN A 91 -6.09 -17.96 -6.96
CA GLN A 91 -4.72 -17.89 -7.46
C GLN A 91 -3.78 -18.77 -6.64
N MET A 92 -3.88 -18.73 -5.30
CA MET A 92 -3.05 -19.54 -4.42
C MET A 92 -3.26 -21.04 -4.65
N LEU A 93 -4.52 -21.49 -4.83
CA LEU A 93 -4.83 -22.88 -5.11
C LEU A 93 -4.24 -23.33 -6.46
N VAL A 94 -4.44 -22.53 -7.52
CA VAL A 94 -3.88 -22.83 -8.85
C VAL A 94 -2.36 -22.95 -8.78
N LEU A 95 -1.67 -21.99 -8.16
CA LEU A 95 -0.21 -22.03 -8.05
C LEU A 95 0.27 -23.15 -7.12
N GLY A 96 -0.46 -23.45 -6.05
CA GLY A 96 -0.17 -24.58 -5.17
C GLY A 96 -0.21 -25.92 -5.91
N VAL A 97 -1.20 -26.11 -6.79
CA VAL A 97 -1.29 -27.30 -7.66
C VAL A 97 -0.17 -27.31 -8.70
N LEU A 98 0.06 -26.21 -9.42
CA LEU A 98 1.07 -26.14 -10.47
C LEU A 98 2.49 -26.38 -9.93
N VAL A 99 2.83 -25.81 -8.79
CA VAL A 99 4.18 -25.92 -8.24
C VAL A 99 4.33 -27.16 -7.37
N GLY A 100 3.35 -27.43 -6.49
CA GLY A 100 3.40 -28.54 -5.54
C GLY A 100 3.10 -29.92 -6.15
N ALA A 101 2.23 -30.00 -7.18
CA ALA A 101 1.88 -31.27 -7.82
C ALA A 101 2.51 -31.46 -9.21
N ALA A 102 2.61 -30.40 -10.02
CA ALA A 102 3.16 -30.50 -11.39
C ALA A 102 4.67 -30.20 -11.48
N GLY A 103 5.35 -29.91 -10.37
CA GLY A 103 6.81 -29.79 -10.31
C GLY A 103 7.39 -28.59 -11.07
N LEU A 104 6.60 -27.54 -11.32
CA LEU A 104 7.01 -26.31 -12.03
C LEU A 104 7.90 -25.38 -11.17
N THR A 105 8.72 -25.94 -10.29
CA THR A 105 9.58 -25.19 -9.35
C THR A 105 10.67 -24.37 -10.03
N TRP A 106 10.96 -24.66 -11.30
CA TRP A 106 11.88 -23.89 -12.14
C TRP A 106 11.29 -22.55 -12.62
N ILE A 107 9.96 -22.39 -12.59
CA ILE A 107 9.27 -21.13 -12.90
C ILE A 107 8.98 -20.35 -11.62
N PHE A 108 8.48 -21.05 -10.59
CA PHE A 108 8.10 -20.47 -9.31
C PHE A 108 8.88 -21.16 -8.19
N PRO A 109 9.80 -20.47 -7.51
CA PRO A 109 10.55 -21.06 -6.40
C PRO A 109 9.58 -21.59 -5.34
N TRP A 110 9.62 -22.90 -5.08
CA TRP A 110 8.73 -23.53 -4.11
C TRP A 110 9.24 -23.30 -2.69
N PRO A 111 8.46 -22.66 -1.81
CA PRO A 111 8.90 -22.34 -0.46
C PRO A 111 8.70 -23.51 0.53
N GLY A 112 8.09 -24.63 0.09
CA GLY A 112 7.69 -25.72 0.97
C GLY A 112 6.26 -25.56 1.49
N TRP A 113 5.69 -26.66 2.00
CA TRP A 113 4.30 -26.70 2.47
C TRP A 113 4.04 -25.85 3.72
N SER A 114 5.03 -25.71 4.61
CA SER A 114 4.94 -24.84 5.80
C SER A 114 4.78 -23.38 5.41
N ASP A 115 5.62 -22.91 4.50
CA ASP A 115 5.66 -21.52 4.07
C ASP A 115 4.48 -21.19 3.16
N TYR A 116 4.07 -22.15 2.32
CA TYR A 116 2.82 -22.06 1.57
C TYR A 116 1.60 -21.94 2.51
N ALA A 117 1.54 -22.73 3.59
CA ALA A 117 0.46 -22.64 4.59
C ALA A 117 0.46 -21.28 5.32
N ASN A 118 1.64 -20.74 5.66
CA ASN A 118 1.76 -19.40 6.24
C ASN A 118 1.36 -18.29 5.25
N GLN A 119 1.67 -18.44 3.96
CA GLN A 119 1.16 -17.52 2.93
C GLN A 119 -0.37 -17.62 2.82
N PHE A 120 -0.93 -18.84 2.91
CA PHE A 120 -2.36 -19.08 2.82
C PHE A 120 -3.14 -18.47 3.99
N SER A 121 -2.56 -18.46 5.18
CA SER A 121 -3.13 -17.75 6.34
C SER A 121 -2.93 -16.23 6.28
N LEU A 122 -2.32 -15.71 5.20
CA LEU A 122 -1.91 -14.30 5.05
C LEU A 122 -0.88 -13.86 6.10
N ALA A 123 -0.32 -14.82 6.82
CA ALA A 123 0.73 -14.68 7.80
C ALA A 123 2.09 -14.73 7.11
N PHE A 124 2.28 -13.89 6.08
CA PHE A 124 3.47 -13.90 5.23
C PHE A 124 4.80 -13.78 6.02
N HIS A 125 4.77 -13.41 7.30
CA HIS A 125 5.96 -13.14 8.09
C HIS A 125 5.80 -13.56 9.57
N VAL A 126 4.94 -14.54 9.87
CA VAL A 126 4.82 -15.08 11.24
C VAL A 126 5.92 -16.11 11.49
N GLY A 127 6.91 -15.72 12.32
CA GLY A 127 8.01 -16.56 12.77
C GLY A 127 9.36 -16.19 12.15
N GLY A 128 10.16 -15.36 12.84
CA GLY A 128 11.62 -15.15 12.68
C GLY A 128 12.18 -14.66 11.33
N THR A 129 11.61 -15.05 10.21
CA THR A 129 12.09 -14.82 8.84
C THR A 129 10.94 -14.38 7.94
N PRO A 130 11.13 -13.34 7.12
CA PRO A 130 10.17 -13.02 6.08
C PRO A 130 9.96 -14.16 5.12
N LEU A 131 8.70 -14.54 4.84
CA LEU A 131 8.45 -15.46 3.76
C LEU A 131 8.53 -14.70 2.45
N GLN A 132 9.37 -15.19 1.54
CA GLN A 132 9.31 -14.73 0.16
C GLN A 132 7.99 -15.22 -0.45
N PRO A 133 7.13 -14.31 -0.92
CA PRO A 133 5.88 -14.72 -1.51
C PRO A 133 6.15 -15.51 -2.79
N LEU A 134 5.32 -16.52 -3.05
CA LEU A 134 5.39 -17.31 -4.29
C LEU A 134 5.27 -16.43 -5.54
N VAL A 135 4.59 -15.30 -5.42
CA VAL A 135 4.50 -14.27 -6.46
C VAL A 135 4.88 -12.91 -5.88
N GLY A 136 5.81 -12.21 -6.54
CA GLY A 136 6.37 -10.94 -6.09
C GLY A 136 5.36 -9.93 -5.50
N PRO A 137 4.23 -9.62 -6.15
CA PRO A 137 3.28 -8.61 -5.64
C PRO A 137 2.49 -8.98 -4.37
N TRP A 138 2.47 -10.26 -3.95
CA TRP A 138 1.57 -10.72 -2.87
C TRP A 138 1.83 -10.07 -1.51
N TRP A 139 3.03 -9.58 -1.24
CA TRP A 139 3.35 -8.90 0.03
C TRP A 139 2.45 -7.69 0.29
N SER A 140 1.89 -7.06 -0.75
CA SER A 140 1.03 -5.88 -0.63
C SER A 140 -0.39 -6.20 -0.13
N ILE A 141 -0.85 -7.45 -0.30
CA ILE A 141 -2.23 -7.85 0.03
C ILE A 141 -2.51 -7.85 1.54
N PRO A 142 -1.66 -8.46 2.41
CA PRO A 142 -1.84 -8.36 3.86
C PRO A 142 -1.79 -6.93 4.38
N VAL A 143 -0.94 -6.09 3.76
CA VAL A 143 -0.84 -4.67 4.10
C VAL A 143 -2.15 -3.95 3.77
N GLU A 144 -2.72 -4.20 2.59
CA GLU A 144 -4.02 -3.65 2.18
C GLU A 144 -5.16 -4.12 3.10
N LEU A 145 -5.19 -5.40 3.47
CA LEU A 145 -6.17 -5.93 4.43
C LEU A 145 -6.00 -5.30 5.82
N GLY A 146 -4.77 -5.12 6.27
CA GLY A 146 -4.46 -4.42 7.52
C GLY A 146 -4.92 -2.96 7.50
N PHE A 147 -4.79 -2.25 6.37
CA PHE A 147 -5.38 -0.92 6.22
C PHE A 147 -6.89 -0.93 6.41
N TYR A 148 -7.59 -1.93 5.87
CA TYR A 148 -9.04 -2.02 6.03
C TYR A 148 -9.46 -2.28 7.48
N VAL A 149 -8.71 -3.10 8.21
CA VAL A 149 -8.92 -3.34 9.64
C VAL A 149 -8.65 -2.07 10.46
N LEU A 150 -7.58 -1.33 10.15
CA LEU A 150 -7.20 -0.11 10.85
C LEU A 150 -8.06 1.11 10.46
N PHE A 151 -8.71 1.07 9.30
CA PHE A 151 -9.41 2.21 8.73
C PHE A 151 -10.47 2.84 9.66
N PRO A 152 -11.36 2.09 10.35
CA PRO A 152 -12.35 2.72 11.22
C PRO A 152 -11.73 3.45 12.42
N LEU A 153 -10.63 2.92 12.97
CA LEU A 153 -9.89 3.53 14.07
C LEU A 153 -9.22 4.83 13.60
N LEU A 154 -8.53 4.79 12.46
CA LEU A 154 -7.89 5.96 11.86
C LEU A 154 -8.93 7.02 11.46
N TRP A 155 -10.06 6.61 10.89
CA TRP A 155 -11.16 7.49 10.53
C TRP A 155 -11.76 8.18 11.77
N TRP A 156 -12.00 7.42 12.84
CA TRP A 156 -12.45 7.97 14.11
C TRP A 156 -11.45 8.97 14.69
N GLY A 157 -10.16 8.62 14.71
CA GLY A 157 -9.09 9.51 15.16
C GLY A 157 -9.02 10.82 14.37
N LEU A 158 -9.03 10.74 13.04
CA LEU A 158 -8.97 11.91 12.16
C LEU A 158 -10.15 12.87 12.37
N ARG A 159 -11.35 12.34 12.65
CA ARG A 159 -12.54 13.17 12.96
C ARG A 159 -12.51 13.79 14.36
N ARG A 160 -11.74 13.23 15.30
CA ARG A 160 -11.56 13.77 16.65
C ARG A 160 -10.46 14.82 16.68
N SER A 161 -9.28 14.47 16.18
CA SER A 161 -8.12 15.36 16.07
C SER A 161 -7.21 14.85 14.96
N MET A 162 -7.21 15.57 13.84
CA MET A 162 -6.35 15.28 12.70
C MET A 162 -4.87 15.30 13.09
N LEU A 163 -4.44 16.34 13.82
CA LEU A 163 -3.03 16.48 14.23
C LEU A 163 -2.59 15.35 15.17
N THR A 164 -3.39 15.03 16.19
CA THR A 164 -3.04 13.95 17.13
C THR A 164 -2.91 12.61 16.42
N THR A 165 -3.84 12.32 15.49
CA THR A 165 -3.80 11.08 14.71
C THR A 165 -2.56 11.00 13.83
N ILE A 166 -2.20 12.12 13.18
CA ILE A 166 -0.96 12.22 12.39
C ILE A 166 0.26 11.96 13.26
N LEU A 167 0.38 12.64 14.40
CA LEU A 167 1.54 12.51 15.28
C LEU A 167 1.66 11.09 15.85
N VAL A 168 0.55 10.46 16.26
CA VAL A 168 0.56 9.09 16.78
C VAL A 168 1.00 8.08 15.71
N VAL A 169 0.45 8.18 14.50
CA VAL A 169 0.83 7.26 13.40
C VAL A 169 2.28 7.48 13.00
N LEU A 170 2.73 8.72 12.85
CA LEU A 170 4.13 9.01 12.53
C LEU A 170 5.08 8.53 13.63
N ALA A 171 4.74 8.76 14.90
CA ALA A 171 5.53 8.26 16.03
C ALA A 171 5.62 6.73 16.01
N MET A 172 4.51 6.03 15.75
CA MET A 172 4.48 4.57 15.63
C MET A 172 5.35 4.06 14.46
N VAL A 173 5.24 4.68 13.29
CA VAL A 173 6.05 4.32 12.11
C VAL A 173 7.54 4.55 12.39
N LEU A 174 7.90 5.70 12.97
CA LEU A 174 9.29 6.02 13.30
C LEU A 174 9.84 5.11 14.40
N ALA A 175 9.06 4.80 15.42
CA ALA A 175 9.44 3.86 16.48
C ALA A 175 9.69 2.45 15.91
N TYR A 176 8.81 1.97 15.03
CA TYR A 176 8.97 0.69 14.35
C TYR A 176 10.23 0.65 13.47
N ARG A 177 10.46 1.70 12.67
CA ARG A 177 11.66 1.81 11.83
C ARG A 177 12.93 1.91 12.67
N GLY A 178 12.91 2.68 13.74
CA GLY A 178 14.02 2.78 14.68
C GLY A 178 14.34 1.42 15.32
N TRP A 179 13.31 0.72 15.79
CA TRP A 179 13.45 -0.63 16.36
C TRP A 179 14.05 -1.61 15.34
N LEU A 180 13.55 -1.61 14.10
CA LEU A 180 14.09 -2.44 13.01
C LEU A 180 15.54 -2.10 12.68
N LEU A 181 15.92 -0.82 12.63
CA LEU A 181 17.30 -0.43 12.36
C LEU A 181 18.25 -0.85 13.48
N LEU A 182 17.78 -0.90 14.73
CA LEU A 182 18.56 -1.33 15.89
C LEU A 182 18.70 -2.86 16.01
N HIS A 183 17.70 -3.64 15.57
CA HIS A 183 17.69 -5.11 15.71
C HIS A 183 18.04 -5.84 14.41
N ASP A 184 17.54 -5.34 13.28
CA ASP A 184 17.60 -5.97 11.95
C ASP A 184 18.31 -5.07 10.90
N GLY A 185 18.99 -4.00 11.32
CA GLY A 185 19.55 -2.99 10.40
C GLY A 185 20.56 -3.50 9.37
N THR A 186 21.20 -4.64 9.65
CA THR A 186 22.14 -5.32 8.73
C THR A 186 21.51 -6.51 8.00
N SER A 187 20.27 -6.85 8.32
CA SER A 187 19.58 -8.02 7.78
C SER A 187 19.28 -7.85 6.29
N PRO A 188 19.47 -8.89 5.46
CA PRO A 188 19.01 -8.91 4.06
C PRO A 188 17.50 -8.65 3.93
N TRP A 189 16.77 -8.87 5.03
CA TRP A 189 15.33 -8.85 5.17
C TRP A 189 14.74 -7.49 5.58
N LEU A 190 15.58 -6.50 5.88
CA LEU A 190 15.14 -5.18 6.34
C LEU A 190 14.09 -4.54 5.42
N SER A 191 14.24 -4.68 4.10
CA SER A 191 13.29 -4.15 3.12
C SER A 191 11.91 -4.82 3.18
N ALA A 192 11.85 -6.11 3.50
CA ALA A 192 10.61 -6.85 3.67
C ALA A 192 9.88 -6.37 4.93
N TRP A 193 10.60 -6.25 6.05
CA TRP A 193 10.05 -5.73 7.31
C TRP A 193 9.52 -4.30 7.19
N LEU A 194 10.28 -3.42 6.54
CA LEU A 194 9.86 -2.04 6.26
C LEU A 194 8.63 -1.95 5.35
N SER A 195 8.34 -2.99 4.58
CA SER A 195 7.20 -3.03 3.67
C SER A 195 5.91 -3.52 4.32
N LEU A 196 5.96 -3.95 5.58
CA LEU A 196 4.80 -4.41 6.35
C LEU A 196 4.21 -3.29 7.20
N LEU A 197 3.06 -3.57 7.80
CA LEU A 197 2.53 -2.74 8.89
C LEU A 197 3.40 -2.90 10.14
N PRO A 198 3.67 -1.80 10.88
CA PRO A 198 3.16 -0.45 10.66
C PRO A 198 3.99 0.40 9.66
N GLY A 199 5.10 -0.10 9.12
CA GLY A 199 6.07 0.64 8.29
C GLY A 199 5.56 1.27 6.98
N ARG A 200 4.34 0.94 6.55
CA ARG A 200 3.64 1.54 5.39
C ARG A 200 2.33 2.27 5.76
N LEU A 201 2.09 2.53 7.05
CA LEU A 201 0.83 3.13 7.47
C LEU A 201 0.73 4.61 7.08
N GLU A 202 1.87 5.29 6.93
CA GLU A 202 1.93 6.70 6.58
C GLU A 202 1.42 6.99 5.17
N GLN A 203 1.69 6.11 4.17
CA GLN A 203 1.17 6.28 2.81
C GLN A 203 -0.36 6.28 2.81
N PHE A 204 -0.94 5.31 3.51
CA PHE A 204 -2.39 5.20 3.67
C PHE A 204 -2.97 6.43 4.40
N LEU A 205 -2.32 6.86 5.49
CA LEU A 205 -2.74 8.05 6.24
C LEU A 205 -2.68 9.33 5.40
N PHE A 206 -1.65 9.54 4.57
CA PHE A 206 -1.55 10.72 3.71
C PHE A 206 -2.75 10.83 2.77
N GLY A 207 -3.19 9.70 2.22
CA GLY A 207 -4.43 9.64 1.44
C GLY A 207 -5.65 10.07 2.25
N MET A 208 -5.81 9.51 3.46
CA MET A 208 -6.93 9.85 4.34
C MET A 208 -6.94 11.33 4.73
N VAL A 209 -5.78 11.89 5.09
CA VAL A 209 -5.63 13.30 5.45
C VAL A 209 -5.95 14.21 4.27
N ALA A 210 -5.49 13.87 3.06
CA ALA A 210 -5.82 14.63 1.86
C ALA A 210 -7.33 14.65 1.61
N ALA A 211 -8.02 13.52 1.77
CA ALA A 211 -9.48 13.47 1.62
C ALA A 211 -10.19 14.31 2.69
N VAL A 212 -9.82 14.18 3.96
CA VAL A 212 -10.40 14.97 5.07
C VAL A 212 -10.16 16.46 4.88
N ALA A 213 -8.97 16.86 4.44
CA ALA A 213 -8.66 18.25 4.14
C ALA A 213 -9.61 18.82 3.07
N LEU A 214 -9.81 18.09 1.96
CA LEU A 214 -10.72 18.50 0.90
C LEU A 214 -12.18 18.57 1.36
N LEU A 215 -12.64 17.60 2.16
CA LEU A 215 -13.98 17.59 2.74
C LEU A 215 -14.21 18.78 3.68
N ASN A 216 -13.18 19.20 4.42
CA ASN A 216 -13.21 20.38 5.29
C ASN A 216 -12.99 21.71 4.54
N GLY A 217 -12.96 21.70 3.20
CA GLY A 217 -12.76 22.89 2.39
C GLY A 217 -11.31 23.41 2.30
N ILE A 218 -10.34 22.69 2.87
CA ILE A 218 -8.92 23.02 2.79
C ILE A 218 -8.42 22.65 1.38
N GLY A 219 -8.18 23.67 0.54
CA GLY A 219 -7.76 23.50 -0.87
C GLY A 219 -8.74 24.07 -1.90
N GLN A 220 -9.91 24.55 -1.46
CA GLN A 220 -10.87 25.26 -2.33
C GLN A 220 -10.42 26.70 -2.64
N THR A 221 -9.46 27.25 -1.90
CA THR A 221 -8.80 28.53 -2.22
C THR A 221 -7.54 28.31 -3.11
N PRO A 222 -7.37 29.07 -4.21
CA PRO A 222 -6.31 28.84 -5.20
C PRO A 222 -4.88 28.76 -4.64
N GLY A 223 -4.58 29.51 -3.58
CA GLY A 223 -3.24 29.58 -2.97
C GLY A 223 -2.82 28.37 -2.12
N ARG A 224 -3.73 27.44 -1.81
CA ARG A 224 -3.49 26.30 -0.89
C ARG A 224 -3.39 24.93 -1.58
N ARG A 225 -3.43 24.88 -2.92
CA ARG A 225 -3.39 23.64 -3.73
C ARG A 225 -1.99 23.04 -3.87
N LEU A 226 -0.96 23.89 -3.91
CA LEU A 226 0.44 23.50 -4.09
C LEU A 226 1.10 22.77 -2.89
N PRO A 227 0.83 23.09 -1.61
CA PRO A 227 1.52 22.42 -0.50
C PRO A 227 1.08 20.97 -0.25
N ILE A 228 -0.15 20.57 -0.61
CA ILE A 228 -0.64 19.19 -0.33
C ILE A 228 0.00 18.17 -1.29
N ALA A 229 0.18 18.54 -2.56
CA ALA A 229 0.87 17.68 -3.55
C ALA A 229 2.39 17.62 -3.30
N ALA A 230 2.99 18.74 -2.90
CA ALA A 230 4.44 18.84 -2.65
C ALA A 230 4.88 18.09 -1.38
N VAL A 231 4.09 18.13 -0.30
CA VAL A 231 4.41 17.44 0.97
C VAL A 231 4.33 15.92 0.82
N GLY A 232 3.38 15.40 0.01
CA GLY A 232 3.30 13.96 -0.30
C GLY A 232 4.51 13.46 -1.09
N LEU A 233 5.00 14.23 -2.07
CA LEU A 233 6.17 13.89 -2.87
C LEU A 233 7.50 13.96 -2.08
N LEU A 234 7.64 14.96 -1.20
CA LEU A 234 8.87 15.14 -0.39
C LEU A 234 9.03 14.07 0.70
N LEU A 235 7.94 13.56 1.27
CA LEU A 235 7.99 12.51 2.30
C LEU A 235 8.16 11.10 1.72
N CYS A 236 7.68 10.85 0.50
CA CYS A 236 7.95 9.61 -0.22
C CYS A 236 9.43 9.49 -0.65
N ALA A 237 10.10 10.62 -0.91
CA ALA A 237 11.51 10.64 -1.30
C ALA A 237 12.48 10.43 -0.11
N GLY A 238 12.07 10.78 1.12
CA GLY A 238 12.94 10.77 2.30
C GLY A 238 13.14 9.42 3.00
N CYS A 239 12.39 8.38 2.62
CA CYS A 239 12.31 7.15 3.42
C CYS A 239 13.15 5.96 2.92
N TRP A 240 14.06 6.13 1.95
CA TRP A 240 14.95 5.04 1.52
C TRP A 240 16.43 5.31 1.81
N PRO A 241 16.99 4.81 2.93
CA PRO A 241 18.42 4.74 3.13
C PRO A 241 18.97 3.47 2.47
N GLY A 242 19.74 3.65 1.38
CA GLY A 242 20.72 2.65 0.90
C GLY A 242 20.30 1.79 -0.30
N ARG A 243 20.96 1.98 -1.44
CA ARG A 243 22.23 1.30 -1.76
C ARG A 243 22.93 2.09 -2.85
N SER A 244 24.16 2.50 -2.54
CA SER A 244 25.15 2.92 -3.51
C SER A 244 25.31 1.83 -4.56
N CYS A 245 25.20 2.21 -5.83
CA CYS A 245 25.59 1.39 -6.96
C CYS A 245 27.09 1.08 -6.86
N ARG A 246 27.46 -0.02 -6.18
CA ARG A 246 28.76 -0.66 -6.44
C ARG A 246 28.61 -1.49 -7.70
N ARG A 247 29.23 -1.01 -8.79
CA ARG A 247 29.43 -1.78 -10.02
C ARG A 247 30.20 -3.06 -9.67
N PRO A 248 29.83 -4.24 -10.19
CA PRO A 248 30.77 -5.34 -10.27
C PRO A 248 31.87 -4.94 -11.28
N ARG A 249 33.09 -5.37 -10.97
CA ARG A 249 34.30 -5.10 -11.76
C ARG A 249 34.19 -5.63 -13.18
#